data_AF-A0A0G1ZFQ4-F1
#
_entry.id   AF-A0A0G1ZFQ4-F1
#
_cell.length_a   1.000
_cell.length_b   1.000
_cell.length_c   1.000
_cell.angle_alpha   90.00
_cell.angle_beta   90.00
_cell.angle_gamma   90.00
#
_symmetry.space_group_name_H-M   'P 1'
#
loop_
_entity.id
_entity.type
_entity.pdbx_description
1 polymer ?
#
loop_
_entity_poly.entity_id
_entity_poly.type
_entity_poly.pdbx_seq_one_letter_code
_entity_poly.pdbx_strand_id
1 'polypeptide(L)'
;MEPLSEKKIEEIKKRCDAARPGPWKSYVEGRDHDSGSNFIMIGEGASRSDDDIELLGATVEDQDFVAHAREDIPALIAEIERLKTDK
;
A
#
# COMPACT_ATOMS: atom_id res chain seq x y z
N MET A 1 9.35 11.88 -19.60
CA MET A 1 9.83 11.91 -18.20
C MET A 1 11.21 11.29 -18.16
N GLU A 2 12.11 11.87 -17.38
CA GLU A 2 13.46 11.31 -17.16
C GLU A 2 13.40 10.05 -16.26
N PRO A 3 14.30 9.07 -16.45
CA PRO A 3 14.41 7.93 -15.53
C PRO A 3 14.71 8.36 -14.09
N LEU A 4 14.14 7.66 -13.11
CA LEU A 4 14.42 7.93 -11.69
C LEU A 4 15.88 7.62 -11.34
N SER A 5 16.52 8.49 -10.56
CA SER A 5 17.86 8.23 -10.02
C SER A 5 17.85 7.11 -8.98
N GLU A 6 18.98 6.44 -8.78
CA GLU A 6 19.15 5.42 -7.73
C GLU A 6 18.81 5.97 -6.35
N LYS A 7 19.32 7.18 -6.05
CA LYS A 7 19.00 7.88 -4.80
C LYS A 7 17.49 8.04 -4.60
N LYS A 8 16.74 8.39 -5.67
CA LYS A 8 15.29 8.58 -5.55
C LYS A 8 14.54 7.27 -5.34
N ILE A 9 14.97 6.19 -5.99
CA ILE A 9 14.41 4.85 -5.79
C ILE A 9 14.63 4.40 -4.34
N GLU A 10 15.84 4.57 -3.82
CA GLU A 10 16.18 4.24 -2.43
C GLU A 10 15.34 5.04 -1.42
N GLU A 11 15.10 6.33 -1.68
CA GLU A 11 14.21 7.14 -0.86
C GLU A 11 12.75 6.64 -0.87
N ILE A 12 12.25 6.17 -2.02
CA ILE A 12 10.89 5.60 -2.12
C ILE A 12 10.84 4.28 -1.37
N LYS A 13 11.82 3.41 -1.60
CA LYS A 13 11.97 2.13 -0.91
C LYS A 13 11.99 2.31 0.61
N LYS A 14 12.76 3.26 1.13
CA LYS A 14 12.79 3.59 2.57
C LYS A 14 11.43 3.98 3.14
N ARG A 15 10.63 4.78 2.41
CA ARG A 15 9.27 5.14 2.86
C ARG A 15 8.35 3.92 2.86
N CYS A 16 8.47 3.06 1.85
CA CYS A 16 7.69 1.83 1.73
C CYS A 16 8.03 0.84 2.85
N ASP A 17 9.31 0.62 3.12
CA ASP A 17 9.81 -0.29 4.16
C ASP A 17 9.48 0.22 5.57
N ALA A 18 9.34 1.55 5.76
CA ALA A 18 8.94 2.15 7.03
C ALA A 18 7.42 2.06 7.30
N ALA A 19 6.59 1.83 6.27
CA ALA A 19 5.16 1.62 6.45
C ALA A 19 4.88 0.23 7.06
N ARG A 20 3.68 0.04 7.62
CA ARG A 20 3.30 -1.26 8.19
C ARG A 20 3.35 -2.37 7.13
N PRO A 21 3.75 -3.61 7.48
CA PRO A 21 3.76 -4.72 6.53
C PRO A 21 2.39 -4.94 5.86
N GLY A 22 2.40 -5.42 4.62
CA GLY A 22 1.19 -5.87 3.94
C GLY A 22 0.78 -7.30 4.32
N PRO A 23 -0.31 -7.83 3.75
CA PRO A 23 -1.21 -7.15 2.81
C PRO A 23 -2.04 -6.05 3.49
N TRP A 24 -2.43 -5.04 2.72
CA TRP A 24 -3.39 -4.02 3.16
C TRP A 24 -4.68 -4.21 2.36
N LYS A 25 -5.81 -4.29 3.05
CA LYS A 25 -7.11 -4.48 2.40
C LYS A 25 -8.10 -3.42 2.82
N SER A 26 -8.62 -2.69 1.85
CA SER A 26 -9.71 -1.73 2.06
C SER A 26 -11.02 -2.47 2.36
N TYR A 27 -11.57 -2.24 3.55
CA TYR A 27 -12.89 -2.68 3.98
C TYR A 27 -13.83 -1.47 4.03
N VAL A 28 -14.96 -1.60 3.34
CA VAL A 28 -15.96 -0.54 3.21
C VAL A 28 -17.32 -1.02 3.67
N GLU A 29 -17.98 -0.22 4.51
CA GLU A 29 -19.32 -0.50 5.00
C GLU A 29 -20.32 -0.54 3.84
N GLY A 30 -21.18 -1.56 3.81
CA GLY A 30 -22.13 -1.83 2.73
C GLY A 30 -21.53 -2.49 1.50
N ARG A 31 -20.19 -2.60 1.40
CA ARG A 31 -19.49 -3.35 0.34
C ARG A 31 -18.90 -4.66 0.86
N ASP A 32 -18.14 -4.57 1.95
CA ASP A 32 -17.33 -5.67 2.48
C ASP A 32 -17.80 -6.14 3.88
N HIS A 33 -18.58 -5.31 4.59
CA HIS A 33 -19.19 -5.62 5.87
C HIS A 33 -20.47 -4.80 6.09
N ASP A 34 -21.31 -5.22 7.03
CA ASP A 34 -22.68 -4.69 7.17
C ASP A 34 -22.81 -3.52 8.17
N SER A 35 -21.77 -3.22 8.94
CA SER A 35 -21.80 -2.14 9.94
C SER A 35 -20.41 -1.64 10.32
N GLY A 36 -20.24 -0.35 10.59
CA GLY A 36 -19.02 0.24 11.17
C GLY A 36 -18.44 1.36 10.31
N SER A 37 -17.19 1.75 10.57
CA SER A 37 -16.44 2.68 9.71
C SER A 37 -15.82 1.96 8.51
N ASN A 38 -15.43 2.71 7.47
CA ASN A 38 -14.49 2.21 6.47
C ASN A 38 -13.08 2.22 7.07
N PHE A 39 -12.30 1.18 6.78
CA PHE A 39 -10.93 1.06 7.28
C PHE A 39 -10.05 0.24 6.33
N ILE A 40 -8.74 0.38 6.47
CA ILE A 40 -7.77 -0.51 5.86
C ILE A 40 -7.32 -1.52 6.90
N MET A 41 -7.64 -2.78 6.61
CA MET A 41 -7.18 -3.96 7.34
C MET A 41 -5.72 -4.24 7.03
N ILE A 42 -4.92 -4.50 8.07
CA ILE A 42 -3.50 -4.82 7.92
C ILE A 42 -3.25 -6.28 8.29
N GLY A 43 -2.62 -7.02 7.37
CA GLY A 43 -2.35 -8.44 7.52
C GLY A 43 -3.58 -9.32 7.30
N GLU A 44 -3.39 -10.64 7.31
CA GLU A 44 -4.47 -11.60 7.08
C GLU A 44 -4.28 -12.87 7.91
N GLY A 45 -5.36 -13.58 8.23
CA GLY A 45 -5.29 -14.83 9.00
C GLY A 45 -4.49 -14.67 10.30
N ALA A 46 -3.44 -15.48 10.47
CA ALA A 46 -2.57 -15.43 11.65
C ALA A 46 -1.62 -14.23 11.69
N SER A 47 -1.42 -13.51 10.58
CA SER A 47 -0.61 -12.28 10.52
C SER A 47 -1.44 -11.01 10.60
N ARG A 48 -2.76 -11.14 10.79
CA ARG A 48 -3.69 -10.03 10.98
C ARG A 48 -3.27 -9.21 12.20
N SER A 49 -3.08 -7.92 11.98
CA SER A 49 -2.86 -6.92 13.03
C SER A 49 -4.12 -6.72 13.88
N ASP A 50 -3.95 -6.38 15.16
CA ASP A 50 -5.05 -5.93 16.02
C ASP A 50 -5.51 -4.50 15.68
N ASP A 51 -4.62 -3.68 15.12
CA ASP A 51 -4.89 -2.29 14.73
C ASP A 51 -5.19 -2.14 13.23
N ASP A 52 -6.15 -1.28 12.90
CA ASP A 52 -6.51 -0.84 11.55
C ASP A 52 -6.09 0.59 11.25
N ILE A 53 -6.09 0.95 9.96
CA ILE A 53 -5.93 2.35 9.54
C ILE A 53 -7.29 2.89 9.15
N GLU A 54 -7.75 3.92 9.85
CA GLU A 54 -8.90 4.72 9.44
C GLU A 54 -8.45 5.99 8.72
N LEU A 55 -9.07 6.31 7.59
CA LEU A 55 -8.78 7.49 6.80
C LEU A 55 -9.94 8.50 6.90
N LEU A 56 -9.78 9.51 7.75
CA LEU A 56 -10.81 10.54 7.91
C LEU A 56 -10.84 11.49 6.70
N GLY A 57 -12.01 11.61 6.08
CA GLY A 57 -12.24 12.50 4.93
C GLY A 57 -11.85 11.92 3.57
N ALA A 58 -11.39 10.66 3.52
CA ALA A 58 -11.12 9.94 2.28
C ALA A 58 -12.43 9.45 1.63
N THR A 59 -12.49 9.43 0.29
CA THR A 59 -13.51 8.64 -0.40
C THR A 59 -13.17 7.15 -0.34
N VAL A 60 -14.10 6.29 -0.77
CA VAL A 60 -13.83 4.86 -0.91
C VAL A 60 -12.67 4.62 -1.88
N GLU A 61 -12.62 5.38 -2.98
CA GLU A 61 -11.58 5.28 -3.99
C GLU A 61 -10.21 5.72 -3.46
N ASP A 62 -10.15 6.75 -2.63
CA ASP A 62 -8.92 7.16 -1.94
C ASP A 62 -8.40 6.04 -1.02
N GLN A 63 -9.30 5.41 -0.25
CA GLN A 63 -8.96 4.29 0.63
C GLN A 63 -8.47 3.08 -0.15
N ASP A 64 -9.17 2.72 -1.22
CA ASP A 64 -8.78 1.63 -2.12
C ASP A 64 -7.41 1.89 -2.75
N PHE A 65 -7.15 3.12 -3.22
CA PHE A 65 -5.85 3.49 -3.78
C PHE A 65 -4.72 3.35 -2.76
N VAL A 66 -4.91 3.83 -1.52
CA VAL A 66 -3.91 3.72 -0.46
C VAL A 66 -3.64 2.27 -0.08
N ALA A 67 -4.67 1.43 -0.02
CA ALA A 67 -4.50 0.00 0.26
C ALA A 67 -3.65 -0.68 -0.83
N HIS A 68 -3.99 -0.49 -2.11
CA HIS A 68 -3.24 -1.08 -3.23
C HIS A 68 -1.80 -0.54 -3.32
N ALA A 69 -1.57 0.74 -3.01
CA ALA A 69 -0.25 1.33 -3.03
C ALA A 69 0.77 0.57 -2.17
N ARG A 70 0.33 -0.12 -1.10
CA ARG A 70 1.23 -0.92 -0.26
C ARG A 70 1.84 -2.10 -1.01
N GLU A 71 1.14 -2.68 -1.98
CA GLU A 71 1.59 -3.80 -2.80
C GLU A 71 2.20 -3.32 -4.12
N ASP A 72 1.60 -2.30 -4.72
CA ASP A 72 2.06 -1.74 -5.99
C ASP A 72 3.45 -1.11 -5.88
N ILE A 73 3.73 -0.34 -4.82
CA ILE A 73 5.01 0.38 -4.69
C ILE A 73 6.21 -0.59 -4.65
N PRO A 74 6.24 -1.66 -3.83
CA PRO A 74 7.30 -2.67 -3.89
C PRO A 74 7.45 -3.31 -5.27
N ALA A 75 6.34 -3.67 -5.92
CA ALA A 75 6.36 -4.28 -7.25
C ALA A 75 6.95 -3.34 -8.31
N LEU A 76 6.57 -2.06 -8.27
CA LEU A 76 7.08 -1.03 -9.16
C LEU A 76 8.58 -0.76 -8.92
N ILE A 77 9.05 -0.74 -7.66
CA ILE A 77 10.47 -0.62 -7.35
C ILE A 77 11.25 -1.79 -7.95
N ALA A 78 10.78 -3.02 -7.73
CA ALA A 78 11.42 -4.22 -8.26
C ALA A 78 11.49 -4.21 -9.79
N GLU A 79 10.42 -3.77 -10.46
CA GLU A 79 10.40 -3.66 -11.92
C GLU A 79 11.36 -2.58 -12.44
N ILE A 80 11.47 -1.44 -11.75
CA ILE A 80 12.44 -0.39 -12.10
C ILE A 80 13.87 -0.90 -11.95
N GLU A 81 14.17 -1.65 -10.88
CA GLU A 81 15.49 -2.24 -10.65
C GLU A 81 15.83 -3.25 -11.76
N ARG A 82 14.89 -4.14 -12.12
CA ARG A 82 15.05 -5.09 -13.23
C ARG A 82 15.34 -4.39 -14.56
N LEU A 83 14.55 -3.37 -14.91
CA LEU A 83 14.73 -2.61 -16.15
C LEU A 83 16.08 -1.86 -16.21
N LYS A 84 16.69 -1.58 -15.06
CA LYS A 84 18.03 -0.96 -14.99
C LYS A 84 19.16 -1.97 -15.12
N THR A 85 18.98 -3.21 -14.66
CA THR A 85 19.99 -4.27 -14.78
C THR A 85 20.00 -4.93 -16.16
N ASP A 86 18.87 -4.92 -16.87
CA ASP A 86 18.74 -5.49 -18.22
C ASP A 86 19.30 -4.59 -19.33
N LYS A 87 20.05 -3.53 -18.97
CA LYS A 87 20.57 -2.51 -19.89
C LYS A 87 22.06 -2.65 -20.13
#